data_AF-A0AA95LCI7-F1
#
_entry.id   AF-A0AA95LCI7-F1
#
_cell.length_a   1.000
_cell.length_b   1.000
_cell.length_c   1.000
_cell.angle_alpha   90.00
_cell.angle_beta   90.00
_cell.angle_gamma   90.00
#
_symmetry.space_group_name_H-M   'P 1'
#
loop_
_entity.id
_entity.type
_entity.pdbx_description
1 polymer ?
#
loop_
_entity_poly.entity_id
_entity_poly.type
_entity_poly.pdbx_seq_one_letter_code
_entity_poly.pdbx_strand_id
1 'polypeptide(L)'
;MSYIADDFHPKKEESRLKELLDGARKNRDKSFEKEITKKLVKLYVSQGEYFKMADKPDPNLARRYLSKALQYQQDHPVANYRMGYLYNRNKEYTRAVSFFERALDGSIDEELTDTQRVLANMFLVNCGIKIAKEAIQEINFIEDNVYTELEIDRIERYKNEILVLEEGIFDRMFYRKIENGREEKIGEYEFINFKPDKKQVLLKSSDQGMEIIFQEFKPISLNPKAFYTLYGIVTAKGFRTYSELQEMASNGSGQEVSDDYFRQIIRRLSRDVPYWEHIIETTTILHPDTRRHIAAIKLAEAFSTCILCRVEDYLPY
;
A
#
# COMPACT_ATOMS: atom_id res chain seq x y z
N MET A 1 -22.08 10.83 -22.72
CA MET A 1 -20.93 11.75 -22.79
C MET A 1 -20.05 11.49 -21.58
N SER A 2 -18.83 11.02 -21.83
CA SER A 2 -17.82 10.70 -20.83
C SER A 2 -17.34 11.99 -20.16
N TYR A 3 -17.64 12.17 -18.87
CA TYR A 3 -17.04 13.23 -18.06
C TYR A 3 -15.70 12.70 -17.54
N ILE A 4 -14.65 13.07 -18.26
CA ILE A 4 -13.26 12.97 -17.84
C ILE A 4 -13.10 13.82 -16.59
N ALA A 5 -12.58 13.20 -15.52
CA ALA A 5 -12.23 13.85 -14.27
C ALA A 5 -11.10 14.88 -14.53
N ASP A 6 -11.47 16.15 -14.54
CA ASP A 6 -10.55 17.27 -14.72
C ASP A 6 -9.91 17.65 -13.37
N ASP A 7 -8.73 17.07 -13.12
CA ASP A 7 -7.50 17.70 -12.62
C ASP A 7 -7.50 18.66 -11.41
N PHE A 8 -7.40 18.07 -10.21
CA PHE A 8 -6.41 18.55 -9.23
C PHE A 8 -5.13 17.71 -9.42
N HIS A 9 -4.15 18.31 -10.07
CA HIS A 9 -3.18 17.61 -10.90
C HIS A 9 -1.85 17.46 -10.13
N PRO A 10 -1.39 16.23 -9.79
CA PRO A 10 -0.02 15.98 -9.34
C PRO A 10 1.04 16.63 -10.26
N LYS A 11 0.68 16.84 -11.54
CA LYS A 11 1.51 17.57 -12.50
C LYS A 11 1.66 19.07 -12.21
N LYS A 12 0.63 19.75 -11.69
CA LYS A 12 0.71 21.18 -11.34
C LYS A 12 1.69 21.39 -10.19
N GLU A 13 1.58 20.56 -9.15
CA GLU A 13 2.50 20.60 -8.02
C GLU A 13 3.91 20.12 -8.41
N GLU A 14 4.01 19.08 -9.27
CA GLU A 14 5.30 18.66 -9.85
C GLU A 14 5.97 19.82 -10.62
N SER A 15 5.24 20.52 -11.49
CA SER A 15 5.76 21.66 -12.25
C SER A 15 6.20 22.80 -11.33
N ARG A 16 5.38 23.13 -10.33
CA ARG A 16 5.70 24.16 -9.34
C ARG A 16 6.98 23.83 -8.57
N LEU A 17 7.11 22.61 -8.05
CA LEU A 17 8.30 22.18 -7.32
C LEU A 17 9.54 22.17 -8.22
N LYS A 18 9.41 21.81 -9.50
CA LYS A 18 10.52 21.90 -10.48
C LYS A 18 10.94 23.33 -10.76
N GLU A 19 10.00 24.25 -10.94
CA GLU A 19 10.31 25.68 -11.13
C GLU A 19 11.01 26.27 -9.89
N LEU A 20 10.55 25.92 -8.69
CA LEU A 20 11.19 26.32 -7.44
C LEU A 20 12.61 25.74 -7.33
N LEU A 21 12.81 24.48 -7.72
CA LEU A 21 14.12 23.84 -7.73
C LEU A 21 15.09 24.54 -8.69
N ASP A 22 14.64 24.87 -9.89
CA ASP A 22 15.43 25.60 -10.88
C ASP A 22 15.77 27.02 -10.40
N GLY A 23 14.83 27.70 -9.74
CA GLY A 23 15.07 28.98 -9.08
C GLY A 23 16.14 28.89 -7.98
N ALA A 24 16.04 27.88 -7.10
CA ALA A 24 17.01 27.63 -6.03
C ALA A 24 18.42 27.38 -6.62
N ARG A 25 18.52 26.57 -7.67
CA ARG A 25 19.77 26.29 -8.38
C ARG A 25 20.38 27.54 -9.01
N LYS A 26 19.58 28.36 -9.68
CA LYS A 26 20.02 29.64 -10.27
C LYS A 26 20.55 30.60 -9.21
N ASN A 27 19.87 30.66 -8.07
CA ASN A 27 20.26 31.51 -6.94
C ASN A 27 21.38 30.91 -6.07
N ARG A 28 21.84 29.69 -6.38
CA ARG A 28 22.83 28.91 -5.60
C ARG A 28 22.40 28.71 -4.14
N ASP A 29 21.10 28.71 -3.86
CA ASP A 29 20.56 28.45 -2.53
C ASP A 29 20.51 26.94 -2.27
N LYS A 30 21.58 26.42 -1.68
CA LYS A 30 21.73 24.98 -1.41
C LYS A 30 20.77 24.46 -0.35
N SER A 31 20.37 25.29 0.61
CA SER A 31 19.43 24.89 1.65
C SER A 31 18.04 24.71 1.07
N PHE A 32 17.59 25.69 0.28
CA PHE A 32 16.29 25.63 -0.37
C PHE A 32 16.26 24.55 -1.46
N GLU A 33 17.35 24.35 -2.21
CA GLU A 33 17.49 23.24 -3.15
C GLU A 33 17.27 21.88 -2.46
N LYS A 34 17.87 21.66 -1.28
CA LYS A 34 17.69 20.42 -0.51
C LYS A 34 16.24 20.25 -0.05
N GLU A 35 15.60 21.32 0.46
CA GLU A 35 14.22 21.28 0.93
C GLU A 35 13.23 20.93 -0.20
N ILE A 36 13.36 21.59 -1.36
CA ILE A 36 12.50 21.33 -2.52
C ILE A 36 12.73 19.93 -3.07
N THR A 37 13.98 19.46 -3.08
CA THR A 37 14.31 18.09 -3.49
C THR A 37 13.58 17.07 -2.61
N LYS A 38 13.59 17.23 -1.29
CA LYS A 38 12.85 16.35 -0.37
C LYS A 38 11.34 16.35 -0.64
N LYS A 39 10.74 17.52 -0.88
CA LYS A 39 9.30 17.62 -1.22
C LYS A 39 8.98 16.89 -2.52
N LEU A 40 9.84 17.03 -3.53
CA LEU A 40 9.66 16.39 -4.83
C LEU A 40 9.81 14.86 -4.75
N VAL A 41 10.79 14.36 -3.99
CA VAL A 41 10.96 12.93 -3.70
C VAL A 41 9.73 12.38 -2.99
N LYS A 42 9.26 13.05 -1.93
CA LYS A 42 8.04 12.66 -1.20
C LYS A 42 6.82 12.61 -2.12
N LEU A 43 6.63 13.62 -2.97
CA LEU A 43 5.55 13.63 -3.96
C LEU A 43 5.60 12.40 -4.87
N TYR A 44 6.77 12.09 -5.44
CA TYR A 44 6.92 10.95 -6.34
C TYR A 44 6.74 9.60 -5.64
N VAL A 45 7.21 9.46 -4.40
CA VAL A 45 7.00 8.24 -3.60
C VAL A 45 5.52 8.02 -3.29
N SER A 46 4.80 9.10 -2.95
CA SER A 46 3.34 9.04 -2.75
C SER A 46 2.59 8.71 -4.04
N GLN A 47 2.99 9.28 -5.19
CA GLN A 47 2.40 8.93 -6.49
C GLN A 47 2.67 7.47 -6.86
N GLY A 48 3.88 6.97 -6.60
CA GLY A 48 4.22 5.56 -6.79
C GLY A 48 3.29 4.63 -6.02
N GLU A 49 3.00 4.96 -4.76
CA GLU A 49 2.06 4.19 -3.94
C GLU A 49 0.63 4.27 -4.46
N TYR A 50 0.18 5.46 -4.84
CA TYR A 50 -1.14 5.66 -5.39
C TYR A 50 -1.39 4.77 -6.61
N PHE A 51 -0.46 4.72 -7.57
CA PHE A 51 -0.60 3.86 -8.75
C PHE A 51 -0.46 2.37 -8.42
N LYS A 52 0.19 2.01 -7.31
CA LYS A 52 0.18 0.63 -6.77
C LYS A 52 -1.20 0.27 -6.21
N MET A 53 -1.91 1.22 -5.60
CA MET A 53 -3.14 1.01 -4.82
C MET A 53 -4.44 1.43 -5.53
N ALA A 54 -4.39 2.03 -6.72
CA ALA A 54 -5.57 2.55 -7.42
C ALA A 54 -6.60 1.46 -7.77
N ASP A 55 -7.86 1.86 -8.09
CA ASP A 55 -8.93 0.98 -8.61
C ASP A 55 -8.45 0.01 -9.69
N LYS A 56 -7.53 0.51 -10.51
CA LYS A 56 -6.79 -0.24 -11.50
C LYS A 56 -5.30 0.01 -11.22
N PRO A 57 -4.65 -0.87 -10.46
CA PRO A 57 -3.22 -0.74 -10.21
C PRO A 57 -2.46 -0.65 -11.53
N ASP A 58 -1.60 0.36 -11.65
CA ASP A 58 -0.72 0.53 -12.79
C ASP A 58 0.74 0.42 -12.30
N PRO A 59 1.28 -0.82 -12.27
CA PRO A 59 2.64 -1.04 -11.80
C PRO A 59 3.69 -0.34 -12.67
N ASN A 60 3.38 -0.02 -13.93
CA ASN A 60 4.28 0.72 -14.82
C ASN A 60 4.34 2.20 -14.44
N LEU A 61 3.19 2.82 -14.15
CA LEU A 61 3.16 4.19 -13.62
C LEU A 61 3.78 4.26 -12.22
N ALA A 62 3.49 3.30 -11.34
CA ALA A 62 4.11 3.21 -10.03
C ALA A 62 5.65 3.20 -10.15
N ARG A 63 6.18 2.31 -11.00
CA ARG A 63 7.60 2.24 -11.32
C ARG A 63 8.14 3.56 -11.87
N ARG A 64 7.42 4.20 -12.81
CA ARG A 64 7.84 5.48 -13.39
C ARG A 64 8.02 6.57 -12.34
N TYR A 65 7.08 6.70 -11.40
CA TYR A 65 7.18 7.71 -10.34
C TYR A 65 8.26 7.36 -9.32
N LEU A 66 8.38 6.10 -8.91
CA LEU A 66 9.48 5.67 -8.03
C LEU A 66 10.85 5.90 -8.69
N SER A 67 10.98 5.66 -9.99
CA SER A 67 12.21 5.98 -10.74
C SER A 67 12.52 7.47 -10.73
N LYS A 68 11.50 8.35 -10.84
CA LYS A 68 11.72 9.79 -10.70
C LYS A 68 12.21 10.15 -9.29
N ALA A 69 11.64 9.56 -8.23
CA ALA A 69 12.14 9.79 -6.86
C ALA A 69 13.62 9.42 -6.73
N LEU A 70 14.00 8.26 -7.26
CA LEU A 70 15.37 7.73 -7.22
C LEU A 70 16.35 8.51 -8.13
N GLN A 71 15.87 9.30 -9.09
CA GLN A 71 16.73 10.23 -9.85
C GLN A 71 17.19 11.41 -8.99
N TYR A 72 16.39 11.84 -8.00
CA TYR A 72 16.75 12.93 -7.09
C TYR A 72 17.50 12.43 -5.85
N GLN A 73 17.15 11.24 -5.35
CA GLN A 73 17.77 10.63 -4.18
C GLN A 73 17.88 9.12 -4.40
N GLN A 74 19.04 8.70 -4.90
CA GLN A 74 19.28 7.34 -5.36
C GLN A 74 19.11 6.31 -4.22
N ASP A 75 19.48 6.68 -3.01
CA ASP A 75 19.50 5.89 -1.77
C ASP A 75 18.25 6.08 -0.90
N HIS A 76 17.19 6.72 -1.43
CA HIS A 76 15.96 6.94 -0.67
C HIS A 76 15.33 5.60 -0.20
N PRO A 77 15.26 5.32 1.12
CA PRO A 77 14.95 3.98 1.62
C PRO A 77 13.60 3.45 1.16
N VAL A 78 12.53 4.23 1.36
CA VAL A 78 11.16 3.82 1.02
C VAL A 78 10.96 3.66 -0.49
N ALA A 79 11.68 4.43 -1.31
CA ALA A 79 11.55 4.36 -2.77
C ALA A 79 12.23 3.10 -3.30
N ASN A 80 13.42 2.79 -2.78
CA ASN A 80 14.14 1.55 -3.08
C ASN A 80 13.33 0.33 -2.59
N TYR A 81 12.79 0.36 -1.37
CA TYR A 81 11.93 -0.70 -0.84
C TYR A 81 10.75 -1.01 -1.78
N ARG A 82 9.98 0.02 -2.15
CA ARG A 82 8.82 -0.12 -3.04
C ARG A 82 9.22 -0.57 -4.45
N MET A 83 10.36 -0.12 -4.95
CA MET A 83 10.87 -0.56 -6.24
C MET A 83 11.27 -2.04 -6.20
N GLY A 84 11.95 -2.48 -5.13
CA GLY A 84 12.30 -3.88 -4.90
C GLY A 84 11.06 -4.77 -4.87
N TYR A 85 10.01 -4.31 -4.20
CA TYR A 85 8.71 -4.99 -4.19
C TYR A 85 8.11 -5.16 -5.59
N LEU A 86 8.10 -4.10 -6.42
CA LEU A 86 7.60 -4.19 -7.80
C LEU A 86 8.40 -5.16 -8.67
N TYR A 87 9.73 -5.24 -8.48
CA TYR A 87 10.56 -6.22 -9.18
C TYR A 87 10.34 -7.64 -8.67
N ASN A 88 10.18 -7.84 -7.35
CA ASN A 88 9.88 -9.14 -6.76
C ASN A 88 8.56 -9.70 -7.31
N ARG A 89 7.50 -8.88 -7.35
CA ARG A 89 6.21 -9.23 -7.98
C ARG A 89 6.35 -9.65 -9.43
N ASN A 90 7.23 -8.99 -10.18
CA ASN A 90 7.50 -9.27 -11.57
C ASN A 90 8.41 -10.50 -11.79
N LYS A 91 8.80 -11.19 -10.72
CA LYS A 91 9.76 -12.30 -10.71
C LYS A 91 11.16 -11.90 -11.21
N GLU A 92 11.47 -10.60 -11.18
CA GLU A 92 12.79 -10.06 -11.49
C GLU A 92 13.65 -10.05 -10.21
N TYR A 93 13.86 -11.22 -9.60
CA TYR A 93 14.39 -11.34 -8.24
C TYR A 93 15.77 -10.72 -8.06
N THR A 94 16.68 -10.86 -9.02
CA THR A 94 18.02 -10.25 -8.97
C THR A 94 17.98 -8.73 -8.91
N ARG A 95 17.05 -8.12 -9.65
CA ARG A 95 16.83 -6.67 -9.56
C ARG A 95 16.22 -6.30 -8.23
N ALA A 96 15.23 -7.07 -7.76
CA ALA A 96 14.59 -6.84 -6.48
C ALA A 96 15.59 -6.83 -5.31
N VAL A 97 16.54 -7.78 -5.28
CA VAL A 97 17.66 -7.83 -4.30
C VAL A 97 18.39 -6.50 -4.23
N SER A 98 18.89 -6.01 -5.37
CA SER A 98 19.66 -4.75 -5.41
C SER A 98 18.88 -3.54 -4.87
N PHE A 99 17.56 -3.51 -5.03
CA PHE A 99 16.73 -2.45 -4.48
C PHE A 99 16.46 -2.64 -2.99
N PHE A 100 16.26 -3.87 -2.50
CA PHE A 100 16.08 -4.11 -1.08
C PHE A 100 17.35 -3.83 -0.28
N GLU A 101 18.53 -4.21 -0.78
CA GLU A 101 19.83 -3.87 -0.16
C GLU A 101 19.97 -2.35 -0.01
N ARG A 102 19.72 -1.59 -1.08
CA ARG A 102 19.78 -0.13 -1.06
C ARG A 102 18.74 0.51 -0.15
N ALA A 103 17.60 -0.15 0.05
CA ALA A 103 16.59 0.30 1.00
C ALA A 103 17.04 0.11 2.45
N LEU A 104 17.77 -0.98 2.73
CA LEU A 104 18.28 -1.32 4.06
C LEU A 104 19.54 -0.51 4.42
N ASP A 105 20.36 -0.17 3.42
CA ASP A 105 21.59 0.62 3.54
C ASP A 105 21.37 2.15 3.51
N GLY A 106 20.15 2.60 3.21
CA GLY A 106 19.89 4.02 2.95
C GLY A 106 20.01 4.94 4.18
N SER A 107 20.01 6.25 3.94
CA SER A 107 20.39 7.27 4.93
C SER A 107 19.46 7.38 6.16
N ILE A 108 20.05 7.65 7.34
CA ILE A 108 19.40 7.83 8.66
C ILE A 108 18.30 8.92 8.68
N ASP A 109 18.36 9.90 7.77
CA ASP A 109 17.41 11.02 7.76
C ASP A 109 15.98 10.62 7.34
N GLU A 110 15.80 9.49 6.64
CA GLU A 110 14.51 9.05 6.07
C GLU A 110 14.38 7.50 6.13
N GLU A 111 14.57 6.95 7.34
CA GLU A 111 14.58 5.50 7.57
C GLU A 111 13.27 4.79 7.22
N LEU A 112 13.40 3.52 6.82
CA LEU A 112 12.29 2.58 6.82
C LEU A 112 11.71 2.47 8.24
N THR A 113 10.39 2.32 8.33
CA THR A 113 9.78 1.89 9.61
C THR A 113 10.28 0.50 9.98
N ASP A 114 10.23 0.12 11.26
CA ASP A 114 10.61 -1.22 11.70
C ASP A 114 9.89 -2.31 10.89
N THR A 115 8.61 -2.11 10.61
CA THR A 115 7.81 -2.98 9.75
C THR A 115 8.38 -3.06 8.34
N GLN A 116 8.67 -1.93 7.69
CA GLN A 116 9.24 -1.91 6.33
C GLN A 116 10.63 -2.53 6.29
N ARG A 117 11.46 -2.32 7.32
CA ARG A 117 12.80 -2.90 7.43
C ARG A 117 12.74 -4.42 7.59
N VAL A 118 11.83 -4.91 8.43
CA VAL A 118 11.57 -6.35 8.58
C VAL A 118 11.09 -6.95 7.26
N LEU A 119 10.14 -6.31 6.58
CA LEU A 119 9.63 -6.75 5.29
C LEU A 119 10.71 -6.73 4.20
N ALA A 120 11.54 -5.69 4.12
CA ALA A 120 12.65 -5.59 3.17
C ALA A 120 13.63 -6.77 3.33
N ASN A 121 14.00 -7.11 4.57
CA ASN A 121 14.84 -8.28 4.85
C ASN A 121 14.14 -9.59 4.45
N MET A 122 12.85 -9.73 4.71
CA MET A 122 12.09 -10.91 4.31
C MET A 122 12.03 -11.07 2.79
N PHE A 123 11.76 -9.98 2.06
CA PHE A 123 11.74 -10.03 0.60
C PHE A 123 13.13 -10.32 0.03
N LEU A 124 14.20 -9.77 0.63
CA LEU A 124 15.57 -10.08 0.25
C LEU A 124 15.87 -11.58 0.38
N VAL A 125 15.51 -12.18 1.52
CA VAL A 125 15.65 -13.64 1.75
C VAL A 125 14.81 -14.44 0.76
N ASN A 126 13.54 -14.07 0.55
CA ASN A 126 12.65 -14.74 -0.40
C ASN A 126 13.21 -14.68 -1.83
N CYS A 127 13.73 -13.52 -2.27
CA CYS A 127 14.40 -13.42 -3.57
C CYS A 127 15.59 -14.38 -3.66
N GLY A 128 16.43 -14.47 -2.62
CA GLY A 128 17.55 -15.42 -2.56
C GLY A 128 17.10 -16.87 -2.72
N ILE A 129 16.03 -17.27 -2.02
CA ILE A 129 15.44 -18.62 -2.13
C ILE A 129 14.93 -18.88 -3.54
N LYS A 130 14.20 -17.94 -4.16
CA LYS A 130 13.66 -18.11 -5.51
C LYS A 130 14.77 -18.18 -6.56
N ILE A 131 15.81 -17.35 -6.45
CA ILE A 131 17.01 -17.41 -7.31
C ILE A 131 17.69 -18.78 -7.18
N ALA A 132 17.89 -19.26 -5.95
CA ALA A 132 18.51 -20.55 -5.71
C ALA A 132 17.67 -21.71 -6.30
N LYS A 133 16.34 -21.62 -6.21
CA LYS A 133 15.42 -22.59 -6.83
C LYS A 133 15.52 -22.59 -8.36
N GLU A 134 15.57 -21.41 -9.00
CA GLU A 134 15.76 -21.28 -10.44
C GLU A 134 17.10 -21.89 -10.88
N ALA A 135 18.17 -21.61 -10.14
CA ALA A 135 19.49 -22.19 -10.40
C ALA A 135 19.49 -23.72 -10.29
N ILE A 136 18.81 -24.31 -9.29
CA ILE A 136 18.67 -25.77 -9.15
C ILE A 136 17.89 -26.35 -10.34
N GLN A 137 16.82 -25.68 -10.80
CA GLN A 137 16.06 -26.14 -11.95
C GLN A 137 16.89 -26.13 -13.23
N GLU A 138 17.72 -25.10 -13.42
CA GLU A 138 18.67 -25.05 -14.54
C GLU A 138 19.73 -26.16 -14.44
N ILE A 139 20.26 -26.44 -13.24
CA ILE A 139 21.16 -27.57 -13.01
C ILE A 139 20.51 -28.89 -13.43
N ASN A 140 19.27 -29.16 -12.99
CA ASN A 140 18.55 -30.39 -13.34
C ASN A 140 18.34 -30.54 -14.86
N PHE A 141 18.08 -29.44 -15.56
CA PHE A 141 17.96 -29.43 -17.03
C PHE A 141 19.29 -29.78 -17.73
N ILE A 142 20.42 -29.44 -17.10
CA ILE A 142 21.76 -29.80 -17.57
C ILE A 142 22.07 -31.28 -17.24
N GLU A 143 21.66 -31.76 -16.06
CA GLU A 143 21.83 -33.15 -15.61
C GLU A 143 21.08 -34.17 -16.47
N ASP A 144 19.85 -33.86 -16.91
CA ASP A 144 19.09 -34.68 -17.86
C ASP A 144 19.84 -34.91 -19.19
N ASN A 145 20.88 -34.10 -19.47
CA ASN A 145 21.73 -34.23 -20.65
C ASN A 145 23.02 -35.01 -20.41
N VAL A 146 23.67 -34.89 -19.24
CA VAL A 146 24.92 -35.59 -18.92
C VAL A 146 25.10 -35.57 -17.39
N TYR A 147 25.27 -36.73 -16.72
CA TYR A 147 26.18 -37.02 -15.57
C TYR A 147 25.71 -38.16 -14.62
N THR A 148 26.68 -38.67 -13.82
CA THR A 148 26.70 -39.93 -13.05
C THR A 148 26.29 -39.79 -11.57
N GLU A 149 25.92 -40.92 -10.94
CA GLU A 149 25.27 -41.04 -9.60
C GLU A 149 25.86 -40.22 -8.43
N LEU A 150 27.15 -39.88 -8.43
CA LEU A 150 27.83 -39.16 -7.33
C LEU A 150 27.48 -37.66 -7.25
N GLU A 151 27.03 -37.05 -8.34
CA GLU A 151 26.69 -35.61 -8.38
C GLU A 151 25.26 -35.34 -7.90
N ILE A 152 24.35 -36.29 -8.16
CA ILE A 152 22.94 -36.26 -7.76
C ILE A 152 22.79 -36.18 -6.23
N ASP A 153 23.53 -37.00 -5.49
CA ASP A 153 23.48 -37.03 -4.01
C ASP A 153 23.98 -35.74 -3.34
N ARG A 154 24.85 -34.99 -4.01
CA ARG A 154 25.35 -33.71 -3.50
C ARG A 154 24.36 -32.59 -3.81
N ILE A 155 23.72 -32.64 -4.97
CA ILE A 155 22.70 -31.68 -5.41
C ILE A 155 21.42 -31.83 -4.59
N GLU A 156 20.97 -33.06 -4.32
CA GLU A 156 19.83 -33.30 -3.42
C GLU A 156 20.09 -32.82 -1.98
N ARG A 157 21.33 -32.92 -1.48
CA ARG A 157 21.69 -32.35 -0.17
C ARG A 157 21.54 -30.83 -0.13
N TYR A 158 22.16 -30.11 -1.06
CA TYR A 158 22.06 -28.65 -1.10
C TYR A 158 20.62 -28.16 -1.36
N LYS A 159 19.85 -28.89 -2.17
CA LYS A 159 18.43 -28.62 -2.39
C LYS A 159 17.62 -28.69 -1.10
N ASN A 160 17.85 -29.72 -0.28
CA ASN A 160 17.17 -29.86 1.01
C ASN A 160 17.57 -28.76 2.00
N GLU A 161 18.82 -28.28 1.98
CA GLU A 161 19.26 -27.16 2.83
C GLU A 161 18.62 -25.81 2.43
N ILE A 162 18.37 -25.57 1.13
CA ILE A 162 17.75 -24.34 0.62
C ILE A 162 16.22 -24.31 0.86
N LEU A 163 15.54 -25.47 0.84
CA LEU A 163 14.08 -25.59 0.94
C LEU A 163 13.52 -25.51 2.38
N VAL A 164 14.36 -25.53 3.42
CA VAL A 164 13.94 -25.65 4.84
C VAL A 164 13.29 -24.38 5.43
N LEU A 165 13.24 -23.26 4.72
CA LEU A 165 12.48 -22.09 5.14
C LEU A 165 11.02 -22.22 4.64
N GLU A 166 10.13 -22.70 5.51
CA GLU A 166 8.71 -22.96 5.18
C GLU A 166 8.05 -21.79 4.43
N GLU A 167 7.63 -22.05 3.19
CA GLU A 167 6.92 -21.11 2.30
C GLU A 167 5.71 -20.47 3.02
N GLY A 168 5.02 -21.25 3.87
CA GLY A 168 3.87 -20.79 4.66
C GLY A 168 4.17 -19.81 5.79
N ILE A 169 5.42 -19.69 6.27
CA ILE A 169 5.80 -18.68 7.27
C ILE A 169 5.83 -17.30 6.62
N PHE A 170 6.36 -17.20 5.39
CA PHE A 170 6.41 -15.93 4.67
C PHE A 170 5.02 -15.47 4.22
N ASP A 171 4.18 -16.39 3.74
CA ASP A 171 2.80 -16.06 3.35
C ASP A 171 1.98 -15.47 4.49
N ARG A 172 2.23 -15.94 5.74
CA ARG A 172 1.63 -15.38 6.96
C ARG A 172 2.14 -13.99 7.34
N MET A 173 3.33 -13.61 6.87
CA MET A 173 3.96 -12.33 7.19
C MET A 173 3.55 -11.20 6.24
N PHE A 174 2.90 -11.51 5.11
CA PHE A 174 2.49 -10.49 4.14
C PHE A 174 1.12 -9.89 4.43
N TYR A 175 0.24 -10.63 5.09
CA TYR A 175 -1.14 -10.20 5.33
C TYR A 175 -1.41 -10.03 6.82
N ARG A 176 -2.30 -9.09 7.12
CA ARG A 176 -2.79 -8.84 8.45
C ARG A 176 -4.30 -8.70 8.45
N LYS A 177 -4.86 -9.13 9.57
CA LYS A 177 -6.26 -9.01 9.94
C LYS A 177 -6.36 -8.08 11.14
N ILE A 178 -7.18 -7.05 11.02
CA ILE A 178 -7.42 -6.10 12.11
C ILE A 178 -8.88 -6.19 12.51
N GLU A 179 -9.13 -6.65 13.74
CA GLU A 179 -10.47 -6.81 14.31
C GLU A 179 -10.50 -6.20 15.70
N ASN A 180 -11.46 -5.31 15.96
CA ASN A 180 -11.62 -4.63 17.25
C ASN A 180 -10.32 -3.94 17.74
N GLY A 181 -9.54 -3.39 16.81
CA GLY A 181 -8.26 -2.74 17.10
C GLY A 181 -7.11 -3.70 17.44
N ARG A 182 -7.30 -5.01 17.33
CA ARG A 182 -6.23 -6.01 17.45
C ARG A 182 -5.77 -6.42 16.06
N GLU A 183 -4.46 -6.41 15.86
CA GLU A 183 -3.81 -6.84 14.63
C GLU A 183 -3.27 -8.27 14.79
N GLU A 184 -3.60 -9.15 13.85
CA GLU A 184 -3.12 -10.52 13.74
C GLU A 184 -2.50 -10.74 12.36
N LYS A 185 -1.35 -11.44 12.31
CA LYS A 185 -0.71 -11.84 11.05
C LYS A 185 -1.36 -13.11 10.52
N ILE A 186 -1.76 -13.11 9.25
CA ILE A 186 -2.51 -14.21 8.62
C ILE A 186 -1.89 -14.64 7.29
N GLY A 187 -2.09 -15.90 6.90
CA GLY A 187 -1.57 -16.47 5.65
C GLY A 187 -2.36 -16.06 4.41
N GLU A 188 -1.78 -16.24 3.23
CA GLU A 188 -2.47 -16.02 1.95
C GLU A 188 -3.76 -16.86 1.83
N TYR A 189 -3.70 -18.14 2.23
CA TYR A 189 -4.88 -19.00 2.22
C TYR A 189 -6.01 -18.44 3.10
N GLU A 190 -5.70 -17.98 4.31
CA GLU A 190 -6.69 -17.36 5.20
C GLU A 190 -7.19 -16.04 4.59
N PHE A 191 -6.31 -15.18 4.09
CA PHE A 191 -6.66 -13.90 3.47
C PHE A 191 -7.60 -14.06 2.26
N ILE A 192 -7.37 -15.06 1.42
CA ILE A 192 -8.20 -15.36 0.24
C ILE A 192 -9.55 -15.92 0.66
N ASN A 193 -9.56 -16.86 1.61
CA ASN A 193 -10.76 -17.63 1.97
C ASN A 193 -11.54 -17.06 3.16
N PHE A 194 -11.08 -15.95 3.76
CA PHE A 194 -11.75 -15.32 4.90
C PHE A 194 -13.17 -14.89 4.55
N LYS A 195 -14.11 -15.18 5.44
CA LYS A 195 -15.51 -14.78 5.33
C LYS A 195 -15.92 -14.01 6.58
N PRO A 196 -16.45 -12.79 6.44
CA PRO A 196 -16.90 -12.03 7.59
C PRO A 196 -18.15 -12.63 8.22
N ASP A 197 -18.31 -12.43 9.52
CA ASP A 197 -19.54 -12.77 10.23
C ASP A 197 -20.74 -11.94 9.72
N LYS A 198 -21.97 -12.41 9.98
CA LYS A 198 -23.21 -11.76 9.51
C LYS A 198 -23.38 -10.29 9.94
N LYS A 199 -22.71 -9.89 11.02
CA LYS A 199 -22.73 -8.52 11.56
C LYS A 199 -21.39 -7.80 11.41
N GLN A 200 -20.51 -8.32 10.56
CA GLN A 200 -19.18 -7.77 10.37
C GLN A 200 -19.05 -7.17 8.98
N VAL A 201 -18.58 -5.93 8.93
CA VAL A 201 -18.21 -5.25 7.68
C VAL A 201 -16.73 -5.53 7.43
N LEU A 202 -16.41 -6.10 6.27
CA LEU A 202 -15.04 -6.37 5.86
C LEU A 202 -14.56 -5.33 4.86
N LEU A 203 -13.46 -4.65 5.18
CA LEU A 203 -12.67 -3.88 4.22
C LEU A 203 -11.45 -4.72 3.82
N LYS A 204 -11.31 -4.95 2.52
CA LYS A 204 -10.22 -5.76 1.97
C LYS A 204 -9.35 -4.93 1.01
N SER A 205 -8.04 -4.90 1.24
CA SER A 205 -7.04 -4.30 0.37
C SER A 205 -6.11 -5.39 -0.15
N SER A 206 -6.01 -5.54 -1.47
CA SER A 206 -5.19 -6.57 -2.12
C SER A 206 -4.60 -6.08 -3.43
N ASP A 207 -3.81 -6.92 -4.10
CA ASP A 207 -3.35 -6.67 -5.48
C ASP A 207 -4.47 -6.50 -6.50
N GLN A 208 -5.64 -7.07 -6.22
CA GLN A 208 -6.81 -6.99 -7.11
C GLN A 208 -7.59 -5.68 -6.91
N GLY A 209 -7.21 -4.88 -5.92
CA GLY A 209 -7.87 -3.63 -5.57
C GLY A 209 -8.40 -3.63 -4.15
N MET A 210 -9.19 -2.60 -3.86
CA MET A 210 -9.83 -2.36 -2.56
C MET A 210 -11.32 -2.64 -2.66
N GLU A 211 -11.88 -3.27 -1.65
CA GLU A 211 -13.27 -3.71 -1.65
C GLU A 211 -13.93 -3.57 -0.27
N ILE A 212 -15.24 -3.36 -0.26
CA ILE A 212 -16.09 -3.56 0.91
C ILE A 212 -16.98 -4.79 0.69
N ILE A 213 -17.02 -5.65 1.70
CA ILE A 213 -17.73 -6.94 1.71
C ILE A 213 -18.62 -6.98 2.95
N PHE A 214 -19.87 -7.38 2.76
CA PHE A 214 -20.84 -7.50 3.85
C PHE A 214 -21.89 -8.56 3.51
N GLN A 215 -22.03 -9.56 4.38
CA GLN A 215 -22.98 -10.68 4.22
C GLN A 215 -22.87 -11.32 2.81
N GLU A 216 -24.01 -11.67 2.21
CA GLU A 216 -24.12 -12.29 0.88
C GLU A 216 -24.18 -11.25 -0.25
N PHE A 217 -23.95 -9.96 0.04
CA PHE A 217 -23.89 -8.94 -1.01
C PHE A 217 -22.63 -9.12 -1.85
N LYS A 218 -22.74 -8.81 -3.15
CA LYS A 218 -21.56 -8.81 -4.03
C LYS A 218 -20.52 -7.80 -3.50
N PRO A 219 -19.22 -8.16 -3.49
CA PRO A 219 -18.15 -7.23 -3.16
C PRO A 219 -18.23 -5.97 -4.00
N ILE A 220 -18.02 -4.82 -3.36
CA ILE A 220 -18.06 -3.52 -4.03
C ILE A 220 -16.64 -2.98 -4.09
N SER A 221 -16.13 -2.78 -5.30
CA SER A 221 -14.82 -2.19 -5.53
C SER A 221 -14.80 -0.71 -5.14
N LEU A 222 -13.71 -0.29 -4.50
CA LEU A 222 -13.50 1.03 -3.93
C LEU A 222 -12.22 1.64 -4.46
N ASN A 223 -12.26 2.94 -4.76
CA ASN A 223 -11.04 3.69 -5.03
C ASN A 223 -10.32 4.03 -3.72
N PRO A 224 -9.01 4.36 -3.76
CA PRO A 224 -8.24 4.63 -2.55
C PRO A 224 -8.90 5.65 -1.61
N LYS A 225 -9.45 6.73 -2.15
CA LYS A 225 -10.06 7.80 -1.34
C LYS A 225 -11.35 7.31 -0.68
N ALA A 226 -12.16 6.53 -1.39
CA ALA A 226 -13.36 5.90 -0.85
C ALA A 226 -13.02 4.83 0.21
N PHE A 227 -11.99 4.02 -0.03
CA PHE A 227 -11.50 3.03 0.92
C PHE A 227 -11.02 3.68 2.22
N TYR A 228 -10.15 4.69 2.15
CA TYR A 228 -9.67 5.37 3.37
C TYR A 228 -10.75 6.19 4.07
N THR A 229 -11.75 6.70 3.34
CA THR A 229 -12.94 7.32 3.94
C THR A 229 -13.73 6.28 4.73
N LEU A 230 -14.02 5.12 4.15
CA LEU A 230 -14.72 4.03 4.83
C LEU A 230 -13.91 3.49 6.00
N TYR A 231 -12.61 3.26 5.82
CA TYR A 231 -11.71 2.85 6.89
C TYR A 231 -11.81 3.80 8.09
N GLY A 232 -11.76 5.12 7.86
CA GLY A 232 -11.92 6.11 8.93
C GLY A 232 -13.28 6.07 9.62
N ILE A 233 -14.36 5.78 8.88
CA ILE A 233 -15.72 5.63 9.46
C ILE A 233 -15.81 4.38 10.33
N VAL A 234 -15.33 3.25 9.82
CA VAL A 234 -15.60 1.94 10.42
C VAL A 234 -14.61 1.59 11.55
N THR A 235 -13.46 2.27 11.62
CA THR A 235 -12.50 2.12 12.73
C THR A 235 -12.71 3.14 13.86
N ALA A 236 -13.60 4.11 13.67
CA ALA A 236 -13.83 5.14 14.66
C ALA A 236 -14.50 4.58 15.93
N LYS A 237 -13.99 4.99 17.10
CA LYS A 237 -14.61 4.68 18.40
C LYS A 237 -15.91 5.48 18.67
N GLY A 238 -16.28 6.39 17.77
CA GLY A 238 -17.42 7.27 17.91
C GLY A 238 -17.67 8.08 16.63
N PHE A 239 -18.55 9.08 16.70
CA PHE A 239 -18.86 9.94 15.56
C PHE A 239 -17.63 10.74 15.11
N ARG A 240 -17.33 10.67 13.81
CA ARG A 240 -16.30 11.48 13.13
C ARG A 240 -16.95 12.52 12.23
N THR A 241 -16.38 13.71 12.22
CA THR A 241 -16.78 14.79 11.34
C THR A 241 -16.27 14.56 9.91
N TYR A 242 -16.87 15.25 8.95
CA TYR A 242 -16.41 15.17 7.56
C TYR A 242 -14.98 15.69 7.39
N SER A 243 -14.58 16.69 8.18
CA SER A 243 -13.22 17.24 8.14
C SER A 243 -12.18 16.22 8.59
N GLU A 244 -12.43 15.50 9.69
CA GLU A 244 -11.51 14.44 10.16
C GLU A 244 -11.39 13.32 9.13
N LEU A 245 -12.50 12.89 8.53
CA LEU A 245 -12.50 11.83 7.52
C LEU A 245 -11.84 12.26 6.21
N GLN A 246 -11.98 13.52 5.82
CA GLN A 246 -11.29 14.10 4.67
C GLN A 246 -9.77 14.11 4.87
N GLU A 247 -9.30 14.46 6.07
CA GLU A 247 -7.89 14.39 6.42
C GLU A 247 -7.38 12.94 6.35
N MET A 248 -8.12 11.98 6.92
CA MET A 248 -7.77 10.56 6.84
C MET A 248 -7.74 10.07 5.38
N ALA A 249 -8.73 10.45 4.56
CA ALA A 249 -8.77 10.09 3.14
C ALA A 249 -7.60 10.71 2.37
N SER A 250 -7.21 11.94 2.71
CA SER A 250 -6.07 12.63 2.08
C SER A 250 -4.76 11.96 2.44
N ASN A 251 -4.55 11.70 3.73
CA ASN A 251 -3.34 11.07 4.26
C ASN A 251 -3.20 9.62 3.76
N GLY A 252 -4.27 8.83 3.84
CA GLY A 252 -4.27 7.45 3.38
C GLY A 252 -4.06 7.33 1.87
N SER A 253 -4.75 8.15 1.07
CA SER A 253 -4.61 8.10 -0.40
C SER A 253 -3.35 8.77 -0.93
N GLY A 254 -2.60 9.50 -0.09
CA GLY A 254 -1.43 10.27 -0.47
C GLY A 254 -1.73 11.45 -1.39
N GLN A 255 -2.99 11.89 -1.47
CA GLN A 255 -3.45 13.00 -2.31
C GLN A 255 -4.42 13.88 -1.53
N GLU A 256 -4.25 15.19 -1.61
CA GLU A 256 -5.21 16.13 -1.03
C GLU A 256 -6.61 15.92 -1.62
N VAL A 257 -7.59 15.81 -0.73
CA VAL A 257 -9.02 15.68 -1.04
C VAL A 257 -9.66 17.02 -0.69
N SER A 258 -10.25 17.72 -1.67
CA SER A 258 -11.01 18.94 -1.40
C SER A 258 -12.37 18.64 -0.76
N ASP A 259 -12.95 19.61 -0.05
CA ASP A 259 -14.23 19.47 0.63
C ASP A 259 -15.36 19.03 -0.31
N ASP A 260 -15.44 19.66 -1.49
CA ASP A 260 -16.46 19.35 -2.50
C ASP A 260 -16.31 17.92 -3.02
N TYR A 261 -15.06 17.50 -3.26
CA TYR A 261 -14.77 16.15 -3.73
C TYR A 261 -15.03 15.12 -2.62
N PHE A 262 -14.72 15.43 -1.36
CA PHE A 262 -15.04 14.59 -0.21
C PHE A 262 -16.55 14.39 -0.05
N ARG A 263 -17.34 15.46 -0.16
CA ARG A 263 -18.82 15.36 -0.15
C ARG A 263 -19.33 14.48 -1.29
N GLN A 264 -18.71 14.55 -2.46
CA GLN A 264 -19.04 13.64 -3.57
C GLN A 264 -18.69 12.19 -3.26
N ILE A 265 -17.56 11.91 -2.59
CA ILE A 265 -17.20 10.56 -2.15
C ILE A 265 -18.30 10.00 -1.24
N ILE A 266 -18.68 10.72 -0.18
CA ILE A 266 -19.73 10.27 0.76
C ILE A 266 -21.05 10.03 0.03
N ARG A 267 -21.46 10.95 -0.85
CA ARG A 267 -22.71 10.79 -1.63
C ARG A 267 -22.68 9.59 -2.58
N ARG A 268 -21.52 9.28 -3.17
CA ARG A 268 -21.36 8.10 -4.03
C ARG A 268 -21.40 6.83 -3.19
N LEU A 269 -20.66 6.79 -2.09
CA LEU A 269 -20.69 5.66 -1.15
C LEU A 269 -22.11 5.37 -0.65
N SER A 270 -22.86 6.39 -0.21
CA SER A 270 -24.22 6.21 0.28
C SER A 270 -25.20 5.70 -0.78
N ARG A 271 -24.93 5.99 -2.06
CA ARG A 271 -25.75 5.54 -3.19
C ARG A 271 -25.33 4.16 -3.71
N ASP A 272 -24.02 3.90 -3.77
CA ASP A 272 -23.44 2.76 -4.46
C ASP A 272 -23.27 1.55 -3.52
N VAL A 273 -23.30 1.76 -2.19
CA VAL A 273 -23.32 0.71 -1.17
C VAL A 273 -24.77 0.41 -0.75
N PRO A 274 -25.40 -0.69 -1.19
CA PRO A 274 -26.85 -0.94 -1.00
C PRO A 274 -27.29 -1.04 0.46
N TYR A 275 -26.36 -1.40 1.34
CA TYR A 275 -26.57 -1.58 2.77
C TYR A 275 -26.07 -0.38 3.59
N TRP A 276 -25.75 0.75 2.96
CA TRP A 276 -25.20 1.93 3.63
C TRP A 276 -26.01 2.37 4.85
N GLU A 277 -27.30 2.66 4.65
CA GLU A 277 -28.22 3.11 5.71
C GLU A 277 -28.44 2.06 6.82
N HIS A 278 -28.01 0.82 6.60
CA HIS A 278 -28.14 -0.25 7.59
C HIS A 278 -26.91 -0.32 8.50
N ILE A 279 -25.72 -0.03 7.97
CA ILE A 279 -24.45 -0.18 8.71
C ILE A 279 -23.87 1.16 9.17
N ILE A 280 -24.34 2.28 8.63
CA ILE A 280 -23.82 3.63 8.92
C ILE A 280 -24.86 4.45 9.69
N GLU A 281 -24.43 5.11 10.77
CA GLU A 281 -25.20 6.11 11.50
C GLU A 281 -24.68 7.51 11.18
N THR A 282 -25.58 8.43 10.85
CA THR A 282 -25.27 9.85 10.66
C THR A 282 -26.03 10.70 11.68
N THR A 283 -25.35 11.70 12.24
CA THR A 283 -25.93 12.65 13.19
C THR A 283 -25.39 14.05 12.96
N THR A 284 -25.88 15.01 13.76
CA THR A 284 -25.35 16.37 13.82
C THR A 284 -24.77 16.63 15.20
N ILE A 285 -23.50 17.01 15.29
CA ILE A 285 -22.81 17.35 16.53
C ILE A 285 -22.45 18.83 16.56
N LEU A 286 -22.17 19.36 17.74
CA LEU A 286 -21.71 20.74 17.89
C LEU A 286 -20.18 20.79 17.73
N HIS A 287 -19.68 21.60 16.79
CA HIS A 287 -18.25 21.80 16.59
C HIS A 287 -17.63 22.42 17.87
N PRO A 288 -16.53 21.87 18.41
CA PRO A 288 -15.94 22.33 19.67
C PRO A 288 -15.60 23.82 19.68
N ASP A 289 -14.92 24.30 18.63
CA ASP A 289 -14.46 25.69 18.57
C ASP A 289 -15.51 26.66 18.06
N THR A 290 -16.22 26.32 16.97
CA THR A 290 -17.11 27.27 16.30
C THR A 290 -18.54 27.25 16.83
N ARG A 291 -18.89 26.27 17.68
CA ARG A 291 -20.26 25.98 18.16
C ARG A 291 -21.30 25.84 17.03
N ARG A 292 -20.87 25.53 15.81
CA ARG A 292 -21.76 25.27 14.69
C ARG A 292 -22.18 23.81 14.68
N HIS A 293 -23.41 23.55 14.29
CA HIS A 293 -23.88 22.21 14.02
C HIS A 293 -23.23 21.66 12.75
N ILE A 294 -22.55 20.52 12.87
CA ILE A 294 -21.83 19.86 11.78
C ILE A 294 -22.24 18.39 11.68
N ALA A 295 -22.24 17.86 10.45
CA ALA A 295 -22.54 16.46 10.21
C ALA A 295 -21.40 15.57 10.74
N ALA A 296 -21.77 14.46 11.36
CA ALA A 296 -20.86 13.44 11.81
C ALA A 296 -21.41 12.04 11.54
N ILE A 297 -20.53 11.09 11.36
CA ILE A 297 -20.83 9.75 10.86
C ILE A 297 -20.04 8.70 11.64
N LYS A 298 -20.59 7.49 11.81
CA LYS A 298 -19.90 6.33 12.36
C LYS A 298 -20.51 5.03 11.84
N LEU A 299 -19.85 3.91 12.12
CA LEU A 299 -20.47 2.58 12.02
C LEU A 299 -21.54 2.42 13.11
N ALA A 300 -22.66 1.80 12.75
CA ALA A 300 -23.73 1.48 13.68
C ALA A 300 -23.29 0.45 14.72
N GLU A 301 -23.72 0.62 15.99
CA GLU A 301 -23.26 -0.18 17.14
C GLU A 301 -23.56 -1.69 17.02
N ALA A 302 -24.53 -2.04 16.18
CA ALA A 302 -24.90 -3.43 15.94
C ALA A 302 -23.88 -4.21 15.09
N PHE A 303 -22.87 -3.53 14.53
CA PHE A 303 -21.90 -4.11 13.60
C PHE A 303 -20.47 -3.98 14.11
N SER A 304 -19.66 -4.97 13.76
CA SER A 304 -18.21 -4.97 13.96
C SER A 304 -17.49 -4.82 12.64
N THR A 305 -16.17 -4.66 12.71
CA THR A 305 -15.33 -4.50 11.53
C THR A 305 -14.19 -5.49 11.51
N CYS A 306 -13.83 -5.88 10.29
CA CYS A 306 -12.60 -6.58 9.99
C CYS A 306 -11.91 -5.84 8.84
N ILE A 307 -10.60 -5.64 8.96
CA ILE A 307 -9.78 -5.14 7.87
C ILE A 307 -8.78 -6.21 7.50
N LEU A 308 -8.80 -6.62 6.24
CA LEU A 308 -7.79 -7.48 5.65
C LEU A 308 -6.93 -6.65 4.71
N CYS A 309 -5.65 -6.56 4.99
CA CYS A 309 -4.72 -5.81 4.15
C CYS A 309 -3.33 -6.42 4.22
N ARG A 310 -2.41 -5.86 3.45
CA ARG A 310 -1.01 -6.23 3.61
C ARG A 310 -0.39 -5.53 4.80
N VAL A 311 0.64 -6.16 5.35
CA VAL A 311 1.44 -5.58 6.45
C VAL A 311 2.11 -4.28 6.01
N GLU A 312 2.44 -4.14 4.72
CA GLU A 312 3.01 -2.90 4.17
C GLU A 312 1.99 -1.81 3.82
N ASP A 313 0.70 -2.13 3.78
CA ASP A 313 -0.32 -1.15 3.42
C ASP A 313 -0.38 -0.10 4.53
N TYR A 314 -0.21 1.16 4.14
CA TYR A 314 -0.32 2.27 5.07
C TYR A 314 -1.80 2.47 5.45
N LEU A 315 -2.12 2.25 6.73
CA LEU A 315 -3.42 2.58 7.29
C LEU A 315 -3.26 3.79 8.21
N PRO A 316 -3.91 4.93 7.91
CA PRO A 316 -3.85 6.09 8.80
C PRO A 316 -4.43 5.74 10.18
N TYR A 317 -3.90 6.33 11.25
CA TYR A 317 -4.39 6.11 12.61
C TYR A 317 -5.54 7.05 12.98
#